data_AF-A0A3A0FHJ4-F1
#
_entry.id   AF-A0A3A0FHJ4-F1
#
_cell.length_a   1.000
_cell.length_b   1.000
_cell.length_c   1.000
_cell.angle_alpha   90.00
_cell.angle_beta   90.00
_cell.angle_gamma   90.00
#
_symmetry.space_group_name_H-M   'P 1'
#
loop_
_entity.id
_entity.type
_entity.pdbx_description
1 polymer ?
#
loop_
_entity_poly.entity_id
_entity_poly.type
_entity_poly.pdbx_seq_one_letter_code
_entity_poly.pdbx_strand_id
1 'polypeptide(L)'
;MLLWASLVLALLAAGVIALVLVKHWGEIRLLNPETIRAEQERKARDRMVRDRFQRRLRVLTAPLGQAGRRAVAAFKQRYRRMESRLAKAAGASMAGSNDDGDARDMKSKLQEARALLRDGKWAEAERAFLEILKRDKRSIEGYRGLALLYLQTKQYKQAKELFHFLIRIHGDDDSTYAGLGDIEEAEGDLGQAEHMRKKALEKNPRLAKRHAELAQFYVKYGSPEYAWVHAKKACELDPKSPRFLELSVETAILVRDRAEAERRYDRLRLVSHDRSKLQSLQEKIDALPLGRA
;
A
#
# COMPACT_ATOMS: atom_id res chain seq x y z
N MET A 1 -20.28 -46.11 -6.02
CA MET A 1 -19.78 -45.57 -7.31
C MET A 1 -20.09 -44.08 -7.53
N LEU A 2 -21.21 -43.54 -7.04
CA LEU A 2 -21.59 -42.12 -7.29
C LEU A 2 -20.70 -41.04 -6.64
N LEU A 3 -20.08 -41.31 -5.49
CA LEU A 3 -19.22 -40.35 -4.78
C LEU A 3 -17.89 -40.08 -5.50
N TRP A 4 -17.35 -41.09 -6.19
CA TRP A 4 -16.11 -40.96 -6.95
C TRP A 4 -16.34 -40.15 -8.23
N ALA A 5 -17.51 -40.26 -8.86
CA ALA A 5 -17.87 -39.47 -10.03
C ALA A 5 -17.98 -37.96 -9.71
N SER A 6 -18.52 -37.58 -8.54
CA SER A 6 -18.57 -36.16 -8.13
C SER A 6 -17.20 -35.56 -7.82
N LEU A 7 -16.26 -36.38 -7.35
CA LEU A 7 -14.90 -35.95 -7.00
C LEU A 7 -14.05 -35.74 -8.26
N VAL A 8 -14.20 -36.62 -9.25
CA VAL A 8 -13.58 -36.46 -10.58
C VAL A 8 -14.13 -35.22 -11.31
N LEU A 9 -15.45 -34.98 -11.22
CA LEU A 9 -16.08 -33.81 -11.84
C LEU A 9 -15.60 -32.48 -11.20
N ALA A 10 -15.42 -32.47 -9.88
CA ALA A 10 -14.92 -31.30 -9.15
C ALA A 10 -13.45 -30.99 -9.50
N LEU A 11 -12.62 -32.02 -9.66
CA LEU A 11 -11.21 -31.87 -10.06
C LEU A 11 -11.09 -31.36 -11.51
N LEU A 12 -11.94 -31.84 -12.42
CA LEU A 12 -11.99 -31.34 -13.80
C LEU A 12 -12.44 -29.87 -13.86
N ALA A 13 -13.43 -29.48 -13.04
CA ALA A 13 -13.87 -28.09 -12.96
C ALA A 13 -12.77 -27.15 -12.42
N ALA A 14 -12.02 -27.60 -11.40
CA ALA A 14 -10.90 -26.84 -10.86
C ALA A 14 -9.77 -26.65 -11.89
N GLY A 15 -9.46 -27.69 -12.68
CA GLY A 15 -8.46 -27.63 -13.74
C GLY A 15 -8.81 -26.63 -14.85
N VAL A 16 -10.07 -26.56 -15.26
CA VAL A 16 -10.54 -25.61 -16.27
C VAL A 16 -10.46 -24.16 -15.77
N ILE A 17 -10.81 -23.91 -14.49
CA ILE A 17 -10.72 -22.59 -13.88
C ILE A 17 -9.27 -22.11 -13.81
N ALA A 18 -8.34 -23.00 -13.40
CA ALA A 18 -6.91 -22.69 -13.38
C ALA A 18 -6.37 -22.36 -14.78
N LEU A 19 -6.80 -23.10 -15.80
CA LEU A 19 -6.37 -22.89 -17.19
C LEU A 19 -6.90 -21.57 -17.79
N VAL A 20 -8.12 -21.15 -17.42
CA VAL A 20 -8.69 -19.86 -17.83
C VAL A 20 -7.96 -18.67 -17.20
N LEU A 21 -7.58 -18.79 -15.92
CA LEU A 21 -6.83 -17.76 -15.20
C LEU A 21 -5.42 -17.56 -15.78
N VAL A 22 -4.76 -18.66 -16.15
CA VAL A 22 -3.44 -18.62 -16.80
C VAL A 22 -3.53 -18.01 -18.21
N LYS A 23 -4.60 -18.31 -18.96
CA LYS A 23 -4.75 -17.86 -20.36
C LYS A 23 -5.11 -16.38 -20.52
N HIS A 24 -5.70 -15.72 -19.51
CA HIS A 24 -6.21 -14.34 -19.63
C HIS A 24 -5.36 -13.29 -18.88
N TRP A 25 -4.16 -13.64 -18.46
CA TRP A 25 -3.25 -12.74 -17.72
C TRP A 25 -2.73 -11.56 -18.58
N GLY A 26 -2.79 -11.67 -19.92
CA GLY A 26 -2.27 -10.66 -20.84
C GLY A 26 -3.18 -9.45 -21.11
N GLU A 27 -4.51 -9.56 -20.96
CA GLU A 27 -5.47 -8.52 -21.38
C GLU A 27 -5.76 -7.45 -20.31
N ILE A 28 -5.21 -7.59 -19.09
CA ILE A 28 -5.47 -6.66 -17.97
C ILE A 28 -4.54 -5.43 -18.01
N ARG A 29 -3.50 -5.46 -18.86
CA ARG A 29 -2.70 -4.27 -19.18
C ARG A 29 -3.36 -3.52 -20.33
N LEU A 30 -4.07 -2.45 -20.01
CA LEU A 30 -4.01 -1.14 -20.68
C LEU A 30 -5.22 -0.31 -20.23
N LEU A 31 -4.96 0.88 -19.69
CA LEU A 31 -5.62 2.15 -20.00
C LEU A 31 -5.40 3.17 -18.86
N ASN A 32 -4.35 3.98 -19.04
CA ASN A 32 -4.41 5.44 -18.89
C ASN A 32 -4.27 6.00 -20.33
N PRO A 33 -4.73 7.23 -20.69
CA PRO A 33 -4.88 8.40 -19.84
C PRO A 33 -6.14 9.29 -20.11
N GLU A 34 -6.38 10.15 -19.12
CA GLU A 34 -6.80 11.56 -19.24
C GLU A 34 -8.21 12.01 -19.68
N THR A 35 -8.88 12.57 -18.65
CA THR A 35 -9.71 13.78 -18.62
C THR A 35 -10.93 13.86 -19.52
N ILE A 36 -12.11 13.74 -18.90
CA ILE A 36 -13.28 14.65 -18.91
C ILE A 36 -14.56 13.83 -18.57
N ARG A 37 -15.35 14.27 -17.57
CA ARG A 37 -16.68 13.74 -17.10
C ARG A 37 -16.73 12.52 -16.16
N ALA A 38 -15.80 12.44 -15.20
CA ALA A 38 -15.63 11.28 -14.30
C ALA A 38 -16.72 11.00 -13.25
N GLU A 39 -17.79 11.79 -13.10
CA GLU A 39 -18.79 11.56 -12.05
C GLU A 39 -20.16 11.10 -12.57
N GLN A 40 -20.63 11.67 -13.68
CA GLN A 40 -21.85 11.19 -14.35
C GLN A 40 -21.60 9.86 -15.06
N GLU A 41 -20.40 9.67 -15.64
CA GLU A 41 -20.00 8.39 -16.18
C GLU A 41 -19.74 7.34 -15.09
N ARG A 42 -19.42 7.66 -13.83
CA ARG A 42 -19.24 6.61 -12.79
C ARG A 42 -20.55 5.89 -12.49
N LYS A 43 -21.66 6.62 -12.37
CA LYS A 43 -23.00 6.02 -12.16
C LYS A 43 -23.52 5.33 -13.42
N ALA A 44 -23.23 5.87 -14.61
CA ALA A 44 -23.57 5.23 -15.89
C ALA A 44 -22.69 4.00 -16.17
N ARG A 45 -21.38 4.03 -15.84
CA ARG A 45 -20.42 2.91 -15.88
C ARG A 45 -20.81 1.84 -14.87
N ASP A 46 -21.22 2.19 -13.65
CA ASP A 46 -21.67 1.19 -12.67
C ASP A 46 -22.94 0.46 -13.10
N ARG A 47 -23.84 1.14 -13.82
CA ARG A 47 -25.01 0.53 -14.46
C ARG A 47 -24.58 -0.28 -15.69
N MET A 48 -23.76 0.27 -16.59
CA MET A 48 -23.30 -0.41 -17.80
C MET A 48 -22.36 -1.58 -17.53
N VAL A 49 -21.58 -1.56 -16.46
CA VAL A 49 -20.69 -2.64 -16.02
C VAL A 49 -21.52 -3.71 -15.31
N ARG A 50 -22.52 -3.34 -14.49
CA ARG A 50 -23.52 -4.31 -13.98
C ARG A 50 -24.30 -4.97 -15.11
N ASP A 51 -24.76 -4.20 -16.10
CA ASP A 51 -25.55 -4.70 -17.21
C ASP A 51 -24.70 -5.51 -18.19
N ARG A 52 -23.44 -5.11 -18.46
CA ARG A 52 -22.48 -5.90 -19.26
C ARG A 52 -22.03 -7.17 -18.52
N PHE A 53 -21.83 -7.11 -17.20
CA PHE A 53 -21.51 -8.26 -16.37
C PHE A 53 -22.69 -9.23 -16.28
N GLN A 54 -23.93 -8.72 -16.17
CA GLN A 54 -25.14 -9.55 -16.23
C GLN A 54 -25.35 -10.18 -17.61
N ARG A 55 -25.12 -9.45 -18.71
CA ARG A 55 -25.21 -9.99 -20.08
C ARG A 55 -24.13 -11.04 -20.34
N ARG A 56 -22.87 -10.81 -19.93
CA ARG A 56 -21.79 -11.81 -20.00
C ARG A 56 -22.04 -13.01 -19.08
N LEU A 57 -22.54 -12.82 -17.86
CA LEU A 57 -22.96 -13.93 -16.99
C LEU A 57 -24.09 -14.75 -17.60
N ARG A 58 -25.02 -14.13 -18.35
CA ARG A 58 -26.12 -14.83 -19.03
C ARG A 58 -25.62 -15.72 -20.17
N VAL A 59 -24.57 -15.30 -20.88
CA VAL A 59 -23.87 -16.08 -21.93
C VAL A 59 -22.97 -17.16 -21.30
N LEU A 60 -22.26 -16.85 -20.22
CA LEU A 60 -21.41 -17.81 -19.48
C LEU A 60 -22.21 -18.87 -18.71
N THR A 61 -23.44 -18.56 -18.28
CA THR A 61 -24.38 -19.51 -17.65
C THR A 61 -25.40 -20.08 -18.63
N ALA A 62 -25.21 -19.88 -19.94
CA ALA A 62 -26.03 -20.49 -20.99
C ALA A 62 -25.86 -22.02 -21.09
N PRO A 63 -24.66 -22.62 -20.93
CA PRO A 63 -24.52 -24.08 -20.97
C PRO A 63 -24.75 -24.75 -19.62
N LEU A 64 -24.86 -24.00 -18.52
CA LEU A 64 -25.19 -24.53 -17.21
C LEU A 64 -26.71 -24.67 -17.07
N GLY A 65 -27.20 -25.91 -17.06
CA GLY A 65 -28.62 -26.23 -16.89
C GLY A 65 -29.25 -25.61 -15.63
N GLN A 66 -30.57 -25.76 -15.47
CA GLN A 66 -31.34 -25.09 -14.40
C GLN A 66 -30.77 -25.27 -12.98
N ALA A 67 -30.10 -26.39 -12.69
CA ALA A 67 -29.45 -26.66 -11.41
C ALA A 67 -28.29 -25.69 -11.10
N GLY A 68 -27.45 -25.36 -12.10
CA GLY A 68 -26.32 -24.44 -11.92
C GLY A 68 -26.75 -23.00 -11.66
N ARG A 69 -27.81 -22.54 -12.34
CA ARG A 69 -28.38 -21.21 -12.11
C ARG A 69 -29.00 -21.08 -10.71
N ARG A 70 -29.66 -22.13 -10.22
CA ARG A 70 -30.21 -22.17 -8.85
C ARG A 70 -29.11 -22.19 -7.80
N ALA A 71 -28.02 -22.93 -8.02
CA ALA A 71 -26.87 -22.97 -7.11
C ALA A 71 -26.19 -21.59 -6.97
N VAL A 72 -25.96 -20.90 -8.09
CA VAL A 72 -25.36 -19.55 -8.08
C VAL A 72 -26.30 -18.52 -7.43
N ALA A 73 -27.60 -18.61 -7.67
CA ALA A 73 -28.60 -17.74 -7.02
C ALA A 73 -28.69 -17.99 -5.51
N ALA A 74 -28.70 -19.26 -5.09
CA ALA A 74 -28.72 -19.66 -3.68
C ALA A 74 -27.43 -19.22 -2.96
N PHE A 75 -26.27 -19.33 -3.61
CA PHE A 75 -24.99 -18.86 -3.09
C PHE A 75 -24.99 -17.34 -2.90
N LYS A 76 -25.44 -16.58 -3.91
CA LYS A 76 -25.54 -15.12 -3.84
C LYS A 76 -26.50 -14.64 -2.75
N GLN A 77 -27.60 -15.36 -2.55
CA GLN A 77 -28.57 -15.07 -1.49
C GLN A 77 -28.03 -15.40 -0.10
N ARG A 78 -27.29 -16.51 0.05
CA ARG A 78 -26.58 -16.86 1.29
C ARG A 78 -25.50 -15.85 1.64
N TYR A 79 -24.72 -15.40 0.67
CA TYR A 79 -23.68 -14.39 0.86
C TYR A 79 -24.24 -13.06 1.37
N ARG A 80 -25.33 -12.54 0.76
CA ARG A 80 -26.01 -11.30 1.20
C ARG A 80 -26.61 -11.41 2.61
N ARG A 81 -27.19 -12.57 2.95
CA ARG A 81 -27.76 -12.78 4.30
C ARG A 81 -26.67 -12.81 5.37
N MET A 82 -25.53 -13.44 5.08
CA MET A 82 -24.35 -13.46 5.95
C MET A 82 -23.79 -12.05 6.16
N GLU A 83 -23.68 -11.25 5.10
CA GLU A 83 -23.25 -9.85 5.16
C GLU A 83 -24.19 -8.99 6.03
N SER A 84 -25.52 -9.14 5.90
CA SER A 84 -26.48 -8.39 6.74
C SER A 84 -26.45 -8.82 8.22
N ARG A 85 -26.12 -10.08 8.51
CA ARG A 85 -25.98 -10.59 9.88
C ARG A 85 -24.71 -10.08 10.55
N LEU A 86 -23.62 -9.97 9.80
CA LEU A 86 -22.39 -9.33 10.26
C LEU A 86 -22.60 -7.83 10.50
N ALA A 87 -23.38 -7.16 9.64
CA ALA A 87 -23.74 -5.75 9.84
C ALA A 87 -24.65 -5.53 11.08
N LYS A 88 -25.64 -6.41 11.32
CA LYS A 88 -26.48 -6.35 12.54
C LYS A 88 -25.73 -6.73 13.81
N ALA A 89 -24.82 -7.70 13.75
CA ALA A 89 -23.96 -8.06 14.88
C ALA A 89 -22.97 -6.94 15.24
N ALA A 90 -22.48 -6.20 14.24
CA ALA A 90 -21.69 -4.98 14.46
C ALA A 90 -22.52 -3.85 15.09
N GLY A 91 -23.79 -3.69 14.71
CA GLY A 91 -24.70 -2.71 15.32
C GLY A 91 -25.12 -3.04 16.75
N ALA A 92 -25.25 -4.32 17.10
CA ALA A 92 -25.64 -4.76 18.45
C ALA A 92 -24.48 -4.67 19.48
N SER A 93 -23.23 -4.69 19.01
CA SER A 93 -22.04 -4.49 19.86
C SER A 93 -21.79 -3.04 20.28
N MET A 94 -22.54 -2.08 19.71
CA MET A 94 -22.38 -0.63 19.95
C MET A 94 -23.27 -0.08 21.07
N ALA A 95 -24.11 -0.91 21.70
CA ALA A 95 -25.11 -0.45 22.66
C ALA A 95 -24.68 -0.50 24.14
N GLY A 96 -23.42 -0.83 24.44
CA GLY A 96 -22.96 -0.91 25.83
C GLY A 96 -21.44 -0.87 25.98
N SER A 97 -20.87 0.33 26.03
CA SER A 97 -19.52 0.55 26.55
C SER A 97 -19.39 2.00 27.01
N ASN A 98 -18.79 2.19 28.19
CA ASN A 98 -18.33 3.48 28.70
C ASN A 98 -17.27 4.03 27.73
N ASP A 99 -17.71 4.85 26.79
CA ASP A 99 -17.03 5.18 25.53
C ASP A 99 -15.63 5.81 25.72
N ASP A 100 -15.41 6.56 26.79
CA ASP A 100 -14.11 7.21 27.06
C ASP A 100 -13.07 6.29 27.70
N GLY A 101 -13.49 5.28 28.47
CA GLY A 101 -12.59 4.36 29.16
C GLY A 101 -12.01 3.32 28.20
N ASP A 102 -12.88 2.72 27.39
CA ASP A 102 -12.52 1.66 26.45
C ASP A 102 -11.69 2.21 25.28
N ALA A 103 -11.96 3.44 24.82
CA ALA A 103 -11.14 4.10 23.81
C ALA A 103 -9.71 4.42 24.31
N ARG A 104 -9.56 4.84 25.58
CA ARG A 104 -8.25 5.09 26.19
C ARG A 104 -7.46 3.79 26.40
N ASP A 105 -8.12 2.72 26.86
CA ASP A 105 -7.51 1.39 26.97
C ASP A 105 -7.03 0.90 25.59
N MET A 106 -7.86 1.01 24.55
CA MET A 106 -7.49 0.57 23.21
C MET A 106 -6.31 1.35 22.63
N LYS A 107 -6.28 2.67 22.86
CA LYS A 107 -5.16 3.52 22.45
C LYS A 107 -3.86 3.13 23.14
N SER A 108 -3.91 2.83 24.44
CA SER A 108 -2.76 2.36 25.21
C SER A 108 -2.23 1.04 24.65
N LYS A 109 -3.11 0.07 24.41
CA LYS A 109 -2.73 -1.23 23.81
C LYS A 109 -2.13 -1.09 22.41
N LEU A 110 -2.67 -0.19 21.59
CA LEU A 110 -2.10 0.12 20.28
C LEU A 110 -0.68 0.70 20.39
N GLN A 111 -0.42 1.56 21.39
CA GLN A 111 0.91 2.12 21.62
C GLN A 111 1.90 1.05 22.08
N GLU A 112 1.48 0.16 22.97
CA GLU A 112 2.25 -0.99 23.43
C GLU A 112 2.59 -1.94 22.26
N ALA A 113 1.59 -2.35 21.47
CA ALA A 113 1.81 -3.21 20.30
C ALA A 113 2.79 -2.59 19.29
N ARG A 114 2.69 -1.27 19.06
CA ARG A 114 3.65 -0.54 18.23
C ARG A 114 5.05 -0.45 18.86
N ALA A 115 5.16 -0.41 20.19
CA ALA A 115 6.45 -0.44 20.87
C ALA A 115 7.11 -1.80 20.70
N LEU A 116 6.37 -2.89 20.94
CA LEU A 116 6.83 -4.26 20.69
C LEU A 116 7.33 -4.43 19.24
N LEU A 117 6.62 -3.85 18.27
CA LEU A 117 7.02 -3.84 16.86
C LEU A 117 8.35 -3.09 16.64
N ARG A 118 8.53 -1.92 17.24
CA ARG A 118 9.79 -1.15 17.14
C ARG A 118 10.96 -1.87 17.81
N ASP A 119 10.69 -2.55 18.91
CA ASP A 119 11.69 -3.29 19.70
C ASP A 119 12.06 -4.64 19.06
N GLY A 120 11.44 -5.01 17.95
CA GLY A 120 11.70 -6.26 17.25
C GLY A 120 11.13 -7.50 17.95
N LYS A 121 10.21 -7.31 18.91
CA LYS A 121 9.52 -8.40 19.61
C LYS A 121 8.35 -8.91 18.78
N TRP A 122 8.68 -9.52 17.63
CA TRP A 122 7.71 -9.85 16.57
C TRP A 122 6.54 -10.70 17.06
N ALA A 123 6.80 -11.77 17.81
CA ALA A 123 5.75 -12.68 18.28
C ALA A 123 4.81 -12.02 19.31
N GLU A 124 5.34 -11.13 20.15
CA GLU A 124 4.55 -10.38 21.13
C GLU A 124 3.72 -9.30 20.44
N ALA A 125 4.31 -8.58 19.48
CA ALA A 125 3.63 -7.57 18.68
C ALA A 125 2.47 -8.19 17.88
N GLU A 126 2.67 -9.35 17.26
CA GLU A 126 1.62 -10.06 16.52
C GLU A 126 0.46 -10.44 17.44
N ARG A 127 0.74 -11.03 18.61
CA ARG A 127 -0.29 -11.34 19.61
C ARG A 127 -1.05 -10.09 20.04
N ALA A 128 -0.35 -8.99 20.33
CA ALA A 128 -0.97 -7.75 20.77
C ALA A 128 -1.90 -7.16 19.68
N PHE A 129 -1.47 -7.12 18.42
CA PHE A 129 -2.34 -6.66 17.34
C PHE A 129 -3.53 -7.59 17.08
N LEU A 130 -3.35 -8.91 17.20
CA LEU A 130 -4.45 -9.86 17.10
C LEU A 130 -5.47 -9.68 18.24
N GLU A 131 -5.02 -9.36 19.46
CA GLU A 131 -5.92 -9.03 20.57
C GLU A 131 -6.72 -7.75 20.33
N ILE A 132 -6.07 -6.71 19.78
CA ILE A 132 -6.75 -5.50 19.35
C ILE A 132 -7.85 -5.83 18.33
N LEU A 133 -7.53 -6.66 17.33
CA LEU A 133 -8.48 -7.06 16.29
C LEU A 133 -9.59 -8.00 16.77
N LYS A 134 -9.38 -8.76 17.85
CA LYS A 134 -10.44 -9.54 18.50
C LYS A 134 -11.48 -8.63 19.13
N ARG A 135 -11.06 -7.52 19.73
CA ARG A 135 -11.93 -6.52 20.37
C ARG A 135 -12.57 -5.59 19.35
N ASP A 136 -11.77 -5.03 18.43
CA ASP A 136 -12.22 -4.20 17.32
C ASP A 136 -11.83 -4.84 15.98
N LYS A 137 -12.79 -5.56 15.39
CA LYS A 137 -12.63 -6.27 14.12
C LYS A 137 -12.47 -5.35 12.90
N ARG A 138 -12.60 -4.04 13.06
CA ARG A 138 -12.44 -3.05 11.99
C ARG A 138 -11.32 -2.04 12.30
N SER A 139 -10.48 -2.33 13.29
CA SER A 139 -9.37 -1.44 13.67
C SER A 139 -8.37 -1.28 12.53
N ILE A 140 -8.43 -0.13 11.85
CA ILE A 140 -7.47 0.24 10.80
C ILE A 140 -6.04 0.17 11.34
N GLU A 141 -5.82 0.65 12.56
CA GLU A 141 -4.50 0.64 13.20
C GLU A 141 -4.02 -0.75 13.58
N GLY A 142 -4.91 -1.64 14.01
CA GLY A 142 -4.58 -3.04 14.28
C GLY A 142 -4.14 -3.77 13.00
N TYR A 143 -4.90 -3.62 11.91
CA TYR A 143 -4.55 -4.21 10.62
C TYR A 143 -3.26 -3.62 10.04
N ARG A 144 -3.06 -2.29 10.15
CA ARG A 144 -1.81 -1.63 9.73
C ARG A 144 -0.62 -2.12 10.53
N GLY A 145 -0.76 -2.28 11.84
CA GLY A 145 0.26 -2.85 12.71
C GLY A 145 0.71 -4.24 12.27
N LEU A 146 -0.23 -5.15 12.01
CA LEU A 146 0.07 -6.48 11.48
C LEU A 146 0.69 -6.45 10.08
N ALA A 147 0.20 -5.57 9.19
CA ALA A 147 0.76 -5.44 7.85
C ALA A 147 2.24 -5.01 7.89
N LEU A 148 2.57 -4.03 8.75
CA LEU A 148 3.95 -3.58 8.97
C LEU A 148 4.82 -4.65 9.62
N LEU A 149 4.27 -5.44 10.56
CA LEU A 149 4.95 -6.58 11.15
C LEU A 149 5.31 -7.64 10.12
N TYR A 150 4.35 -8.03 9.28
CA TYR A 150 4.59 -8.99 8.20
C TYR A 150 5.55 -8.44 7.15
N LEU A 151 5.52 -7.14 6.87
CA LEU A 151 6.52 -6.50 6.02
C LEU A 151 7.94 -6.60 6.61
N GLN A 152 8.13 -6.25 7.88
CA GLN A 152 9.43 -6.29 8.56
C GLN A 152 9.98 -7.72 8.70
N THR A 153 9.09 -8.69 8.90
CA THR A 153 9.44 -10.13 8.94
C THR A 153 9.51 -10.79 7.58
N LYS A 154 9.42 -10.01 6.49
CA LYS A 154 9.51 -10.46 5.08
C LYS A 154 8.42 -11.44 4.66
N GLN A 155 7.31 -11.49 5.39
CA GLN A 155 6.10 -12.23 5.03
C GLN A 155 5.25 -11.41 4.05
N TYR A 156 5.81 -11.16 2.86
CA TYR A 156 5.28 -10.19 1.90
C TYR A 156 3.86 -10.51 1.42
N LYS A 157 3.54 -11.79 1.24
CA LYS A 157 2.20 -12.22 0.81
C LYS A 157 1.13 -11.79 1.83
N GLN A 158 1.34 -12.11 3.11
CA GLN A 158 0.44 -11.75 4.20
C GLN A 158 0.34 -10.23 4.36
N ALA A 159 1.47 -9.51 4.28
CA ALA A 159 1.50 -8.06 4.33
C ALA A 159 0.66 -7.42 3.19
N LYS A 160 0.83 -7.92 1.96
CA LYS A 160 0.12 -7.44 0.76
C LYS A 160 -1.39 -7.69 0.88
N GLU A 161 -1.80 -8.86 1.38
CA GLU A 161 -3.21 -9.16 1.67
C GLU A 161 -3.81 -8.18 2.69
N LEU A 162 -3.07 -7.86 3.76
CA LEU A 162 -3.52 -6.90 4.78
C LEU A 162 -3.58 -5.47 4.26
N PHE A 163 -2.60 -5.00 3.49
CA PHE A 163 -2.66 -3.67 2.87
C PHE A 163 -3.81 -3.55 1.86
N HIS A 164 -4.06 -4.59 1.05
CA HIS A 164 -5.24 -4.61 0.19
C HIS A 164 -6.55 -4.66 0.98
N PHE A 165 -6.58 -5.34 2.12
CA PHE A 165 -7.72 -5.32 3.01
C PHE A 165 -7.96 -3.92 3.59
N LEU A 166 -6.91 -3.23 4.04
CA LEU A 166 -6.98 -1.83 4.50
C LEU A 166 -7.61 -0.93 3.43
N ILE A 167 -7.23 -1.10 2.16
CA ILE A 167 -7.84 -0.36 1.06
C ILE A 167 -9.35 -0.64 0.93
N ARG A 168 -9.78 -1.90 1.10
CA ARG A 168 -11.20 -2.27 1.01
C ARG A 168 -12.04 -1.72 2.16
N ILE A 169 -11.44 -1.53 3.34
CA ILE A 169 -12.14 -0.99 4.51
C ILE A 169 -11.96 0.54 4.66
N HIS A 170 -11.51 1.23 3.61
CA HIS A 170 -11.26 2.69 3.60
C HIS A 170 -10.18 3.16 4.58
N GLY A 171 -9.22 2.28 4.89
CA GLY A 171 -7.97 2.60 5.56
C GLY A 171 -6.84 2.96 4.60
N ASP A 172 -7.15 3.38 3.37
CA ASP A 172 -6.20 3.72 2.31
C ASP A 172 -5.59 5.13 2.50
N ASP A 173 -4.56 5.18 3.33
CA ASP A 173 -3.73 6.38 3.56
C ASP A 173 -2.33 6.26 2.91
N ASP A 174 -1.49 7.27 3.12
CA ASP A 174 -0.14 7.28 2.57
C ASP A 174 0.72 6.11 3.07
N SER A 175 0.52 5.67 4.32
CA SER A 175 1.26 4.54 4.91
C SER A 175 0.92 3.20 4.24
N THR A 176 -0.33 3.02 3.84
CA THR A 176 -0.82 1.81 3.19
C THR A 176 -0.19 1.63 1.81
N TYR A 177 -0.16 2.69 1.00
CA TYR A 177 0.48 2.63 -0.31
C TYR A 177 2.01 2.56 -0.22
N ALA A 178 2.63 3.21 0.76
CA ALA A 178 4.07 3.09 0.96
C ALA A 178 4.48 1.66 1.34
N GLY A 179 3.73 1.00 2.22
CA GLY A 179 3.96 -0.40 2.57
C GLY A 179 3.82 -1.34 1.37
N LEU A 180 2.85 -1.10 0.49
CA LEU A 180 2.77 -1.82 -0.80
C LEU A 180 3.99 -1.52 -1.69
N GLY A 181 4.43 -0.27 -1.77
CA GLY A 181 5.64 0.10 -2.52
C GLY A 181 6.90 -0.62 -2.02
N ASP A 182 7.06 -0.73 -0.70
CA ASP A 182 8.16 -1.48 -0.10
C ASP A 182 8.11 -2.99 -0.44
N ILE A 183 6.89 -3.56 -0.50
CA ILE A 183 6.69 -4.96 -0.91
C ILE A 183 7.05 -5.17 -2.38
N GLU A 184 6.49 -4.36 -3.28
CA GLU A 184 6.76 -4.51 -4.73
C GLU A 184 8.25 -4.32 -5.02
N GLU A 185 8.93 -3.41 -4.32
CA GLU A 185 10.38 -3.22 -4.43
C GLU A 185 11.15 -4.47 -3.99
N ALA A 186 10.74 -5.09 -2.88
CA ALA A 186 11.34 -6.32 -2.39
C ALA A 186 11.08 -7.53 -3.30
N GLU A 187 9.94 -7.55 -3.99
CA GLU A 187 9.57 -8.55 -5.01
C GLU A 187 10.25 -8.28 -6.37
N GLY A 188 10.90 -7.13 -6.53
CA GLY A 188 11.62 -6.73 -7.74
C GLY A 188 10.76 -6.07 -8.82
N ASP A 189 9.46 -5.85 -8.59
CA ASP A 189 8.60 -5.10 -9.50
C ASP A 189 8.78 -3.59 -9.26
N LEU A 190 9.87 -3.06 -9.82
CA LEU A 190 10.25 -1.65 -9.64
C LEU A 190 9.19 -0.68 -10.19
N GLY A 191 8.49 -1.05 -11.27
CA GLY A 191 7.44 -0.22 -11.84
C GLY A 191 6.23 -0.11 -10.91
N GLN A 192 5.82 -1.22 -10.31
CA GLN A 192 4.75 -1.21 -9.32
C GLN A 192 5.19 -0.54 -8.01
N ALA A 193 6.45 -0.71 -7.59
CA ALA A 193 7.00 -0.02 -6.43
C ALA A 193 6.92 1.49 -6.58
N GLU A 194 7.38 2.03 -7.71
CA GLU A 194 7.29 3.45 -8.04
C GLU A 194 5.84 3.94 -8.05
N HIS A 195 4.94 3.18 -8.70
CA HIS A 195 3.51 3.51 -8.76
C HIS A 195 2.87 3.58 -7.38
N MET A 196 3.14 2.62 -6.50
CA MET A 196 2.62 2.62 -5.13
C MET A 196 3.22 3.76 -4.30
N ARG A 197 4.52 4.07 -4.43
CA ARG A 197 5.14 5.23 -3.77
C ARG A 197 4.54 6.56 -4.25
N LYS A 198 4.23 6.70 -5.55
CA LYS A 198 3.51 7.86 -6.10
C LYS A 198 2.11 8.00 -5.51
N LYS A 199 1.35 6.91 -5.38
CA LYS A 199 0.06 6.93 -4.67
C LYS A 199 0.18 7.33 -3.21
N ALA A 200 1.23 6.87 -2.52
CA ALA A 200 1.49 7.28 -1.15
C ALA A 200 1.70 8.81 -1.06
N LEU A 201 2.45 9.37 -2.01
CA LEU A 201 2.62 10.82 -2.12
C LEU A 201 1.29 11.55 -2.44
N GLU A 202 0.46 11.02 -3.35
CA GLU A 202 -0.85 11.58 -3.66
C GLU A 202 -1.77 11.65 -2.43
N LYS A 203 -1.71 10.65 -1.55
CA LYS A 203 -2.47 10.64 -0.30
C LYS A 203 -1.99 11.68 0.71
N ASN A 204 -0.70 12.01 0.71
CA ASN A 204 -0.13 12.99 1.63
C ASN A 204 1.01 13.81 0.98
N PRO A 205 0.67 14.78 0.12
CA PRO A 205 1.65 15.51 -0.70
C PRO A 205 2.52 16.50 0.09
N ARG A 206 2.16 16.80 1.35
CA ARG A 206 2.92 17.70 2.22
C ARG A 206 3.81 16.96 3.21
N LEU A 207 3.78 15.64 3.23
CA LEU A 207 4.64 14.85 4.10
C LEU A 207 6.02 14.70 3.47
N ALA A 208 7.01 15.41 4.03
CA ALA A 208 8.40 15.38 3.56
C ALA A 208 8.95 13.96 3.40
N LYS A 209 8.54 13.03 4.29
CA LYS A 209 8.92 11.62 4.23
C LYS A 209 8.53 10.93 2.91
N ARG A 210 7.37 11.24 2.31
CA ARG A 210 6.92 10.61 1.05
C ARG A 210 7.75 11.05 -0.14
N HIS A 211 8.13 12.33 -0.15
CA HIS A 211 9.11 12.83 -1.11
C HIS A 211 10.49 12.20 -0.90
N ALA A 212 10.96 12.07 0.33
CA ALA A 212 12.24 11.44 0.61
C ALA A 212 12.28 9.96 0.20
N GLU A 213 11.19 9.20 0.39
CA GLU A 213 11.08 7.80 -0.04
C GLU A 213 11.18 7.66 -1.57
N LEU A 214 10.50 8.52 -2.34
CA LEU A 214 10.63 8.55 -3.80
C LEU A 214 12.04 8.96 -4.23
N ALA A 215 12.62 9.96 -3.58
CA ALA A 215 13.99 10.37 -3.87
C ALA A 215 15.00 9.21 -3.63
N GLN A 216 14.90 8.52 -2.50
CA GLN A 216 15.74 7.36 -2.18
C GLN A 216 15.53 6.21 -3.18
N PHE A 217 14.29 5.95 -3.59
CA PHE A 217 13.98 4.99 -4.63
C PHE A 217 14.70 5.35 -5.95
N TYR A 218 14.59 6.60 -6.40
CA TYR A 218 15.25 7.03 -7.63
C TYR A 218 16.78 7.08 -7.54
N VAL A 219 17.37 7.39 -6.37
CA VAL A 219 18.82 7.24 -6.15
C VAL A 219 19.23 5.78 -6.34
N LYS A 220 18.52 4.86 -5.70
CA LYS A 220 18.85 3.43 -5.69
C LYS A 220 18.78 2.81 -7.10
N TYR A 221 17.83 3.26 -7.92
CA TYR A 221 17.57 2.70 -9.26
C TYR A 221 18.07 3.59 -10.41
N GLY A 222 18.99 4.52 -10.13
CA GLY A 222 19.77 5.20 -11.16
C GLY A 222 19.01 6.30 -11.93
N SER A 223 18.11 7.02 -11.27
CA SER A 223 17.32 8.12 -11.83
C SER A 223 17.56 9.44 -11.08
N PRO A 224 18.80 9.98 -11.09
CA PRO A 224 19.21 11.07 -10.20
C PRO A 224 18.44 12.38 -10.42
N GLU A 225 17.94 12.65 -11.64
CA GLU A 225 17.16 13.83 -11.96
C GLU A 225 15.80 13.83 -11.22
N TYR A 226 15.12 12.69 -11.20
CA TYR A 226 13.89 12.51 -10.44
C TYR A 226 14.15 12.49 -8.94
N ALA A 227 15.27 11.89 -8.52
CA ALA A 227 15.69 11.89 -7.13
C ALA A 227 15.86 13.31 -6.59
N TRP A 228 16.53 14.16 -7.36
CA TRP A 228 16.76 15.57 -7.04
C TRP A 228 15.46 16.35 -6.83
N VAL A 229 14.50 16.22 -7.74
CA VAL A 229 13.20 16.91 -7.64
C VAL A 229 12.50 16.60 -6.32
N HIS A 230 12.45 15.32 -5.93
CA HIS A 230 11.79 14.93 -4.70
C HIS A 230 12.63 15.21 -3.45
N ALA A 231 13.94 15.06 -3.49
CA ALA A 231 14.82 15.39 -2.36
C ALA A 231 14.77 16.89 -2.02
N LYS A 232 14.82 17.74 -3.05
CA LYS A 232 14.61 19.19 -2.91
C LYS A 232 13.27 19.46 -2.23
N LYS A 233 12.20 18.81 -2.67
CA LYS A 233 10.87 19.03 -2.08
C LYS A 233 10.77 18.56 -0.62
N ALA A 234 11.38 17.43 -0.28
CA ALA A 234 11.44 16.94 1.10
C ALA A 234 12.17 17.94 2.01
N CYS A 235 13.30 18.49 1.54
CA CYS A 235 14.06 19.51 2.25
C CYS A 235 13.30 20.85 2.36
N GLU A 236 12.50 21.24 1.38
CA GLU A 236 11.65 22.44 1.48
C GLU A 236 10.52 22.29 2.50
N LEU A 237 9.94 21.08 2.61
CA LEU A 237 8.84 20.79 3.52
C LEU A 237 9.29 20.68 4.98
N ASP A 238 10.51 20.17 5.22
CA ASP A 238 11.14 20.15 6.53
C ASP A 238 12.61 20.58 6.43
N PRO A 239 12.86 21.91 6.48
CA PRO A 239 14.19 22.47 6.23
C PRO A 239 15.16 22.37 7.40
N LYS A 240 14.74 21.80 8.54
CA LYS A 240 15.58 21.63 9.74
C LYS A 240 16.03 20.18 9.92
N SER A 241 15.43 19.24 9.21
CA SER A 241 15.82 17.83 9.25
C SER A 241 17.18 17.61 8.58
N PRO A 242 18.23 17.20 9.34
CA PRO A 242 19.53 16.89 8.76
C PRO A 242 19.43 15.79 7.70
N ARG A 243 18.52 14.82 7.90
CA ARG A 243 18.29 13.71 6.95
C ARG A 243 17.81 14.20 5.59
N PHE A 244 16.90 15.17 5.53
CA PHE A 244 16.39 15.66 4.24
C PHE A 244 17.36 16.63 3.57
N LEU A 245 18.08 17.43 4.37
CA LEU A 245 19.18 18.26 3.87
C LEU A 245 20.27 17.40 3.24
N GLU A 246 20.69 16.35 3.93
CA GLU A 246 21.69 15.39 3.45
C GLU A 246 21.26 14.72 2.14
N LEU A 247 20.05 14.14 2.09
CA LEU A 247 19.52 13.53 0.86
C LEU A 247 19.49 14.55 -0.30
N SER A 248 19.22 15.82 0.01
CA SER A 248 19.20 16.87 -1.00
C SER A 248 20.61 17.29 -1.45
N VAL A 249 21.63 17.26 -0.57
CA VAL A 249 23.05 17.44 -0.97
C VAL A 249 23.49 16.27 -1.86
N GLU A 250 23.23 15.04 -1.44
CA GLU A 250 23.63 13.83 -2.18
C GLU A 250 23.03 13.82 -3.59
N THR A 251 21.74 14.13 -3.71
CA THR A 251 21.07 14.19 -5.02
C THR A 251 21.55 15.35 -5.87
N ALA A 252 21.91 16.51 -5.30
CA ALA A 252 22.53 17.62 -6.03
C ALA A 252 23.90 17.22 -6.61
N ILE A 253 24.71 16.49 -5.83
CA ILE A 253 25.99 15.93 -6.30
C ILE A 253 25.76 14.95 -7.45
N LEU A 254 24.75 14.07 -7.35
CA LEU A 254 24.44 13.10 -8.39
C LEU A 254 24.04 13.75 -9.72
N VAL A 255 23.28 14.84 -9.69
CA VAL A 255 22.94 15.63 -10.90
C VAL A 255 24.04 16.61 -11.31
N ARG A 256 25.18 16.62 -10.60
CA ARG A 256 26.34 17.49 -10.82
C ARG A 256 26.04 18.98 -10.72
N ASP A 257 25.04 19.36 -9.93
CA ASP A 257 24.73 20.76 -9.63
C ASP A 257 25.54 21.20 -8.39
N ARG A 258 26.78 21.62 -8.63
CA ARG A 258 27.71 22.05 -7.57
C ARG A 258 27.14 23.21 -6.74
N ALA A 259 26.51 24.19 -7.41
CA ALA A 259 25.99 25.37 -6.74
C ALA A 259 24.86 25.02 -5.76
N GLU A 260 23.94 24.15 -6.16
CA GLU A 260 22.88 23.69 -5.28
C GLU A 260 23.37 22.75 -4.17
N ALA A 261 24.41 21.95 -4.45
CA ALA A 261 25.05 21.09 -3.47
C ALA A 261 25.73 21.92 -2.36
N GLU A 262 26.53 22.94 -2.72
CA GLU A 262 27.18 23.87 -1.79
C GLU A 262 26.14 24.61 -0.93
N ARG A 263 25.10 25.19 -1.56
CA ARG A 263 24.01 25.88 -0.84
C ARG A 263 23.35 25.01 0.23
N ARG A 264 23.12 23.73 -0.05
CA ARG A 264 22.49 22.79 0.90
C ARG A 264 23.47 22.28 1.93
N TYR A 265 24.71 22.05 1.54
CA TYR A 265 25.78 21.65 2.43
C TYR A 265 26.01 22.69 3.53
N ASP A 266 26.00 23.97 3.15
CA ASP A 266 26.11 25.09 4.08
C ASP A 266 25.01 25.08 5.15
N ARG A 267 23.79 24.67 4.78
CA ARG A 267 22.69 24.52 5.73
C ARG A 267 22.82 23.25 6.56
N LEU A 268 23.28 22.15 5.95
CA LEU A 268 23.48 20.87 6.62
C LEU A 268 24.52 20.98 7.75
N ARG A 269 25.65 21.66 7.52
CA ARG A 269 26.70 21.82 8.56
C ARG A 269 26.24 22.63 9.78
N LEU A 270 25.16 23.40 9.68
CA LEU A 270 24.60 24.14 10.81
C LEU A 270 23.72 23.26 11.71
N VAL A 271 23.20 22.15 11.20
CA VAL A 271 22.27 21.27 11.92
C VAL A 271 22.82 19.87 12.19
N SER A 272 23.79 19.42 11.40
CA SER A 272 24.43 18.11 11.54
C SER A 272 25.73 18.23 12.34
N HIS A 273 25.93 17.28 13.25
CA HIS A 273 27.16 17.17 14.05
C HIS A 273 28.07 16.02 13.57
N ASP A 274 27.66 15.30 12.52
CA ASP A 274 28.42 14.19 11.94
C ASP A 274 29.56 14.72 11.05
N ARG A 275 30.72 14.94 11.68
CA ARG A 275 31.90 15.54 11.02
C ARG A 275 32.46 14.69 9.89
N SER A 276 32.50 13.37 10.04
CA SER A 276 33.07 12.49 9.01
C SER A 276 32.21 12.50 7.76
N LYS A 277 30.88 12.50 7.93
CA LYS A 277 29.94 12.61 6.82
C LYS A 277 29.99 13.97 6.14
N LEU A 278 30.05 15.05 6.91
CA LEU A 278 30.22 16.40 6.38
C LEU A 278 31.52 16.54 5.57
N GLN A 279 32.62 15.94 6.03
CA GLN A 279 33.87 15.93 5.28
C GLN A 279 33.73 15.17 3.96
N SER A 280 33.17 13.96 4.00
CA SER A 280 32.97 13.15 2.78
C SER A 280 32.08 13.85 1.74
N LEU A 281 31.03 14.54 2.19
CA LEU A 281 30.19 15.32 1.29
C LEU A 281 30.94 16.53 0.69
N GLN A 282 31.75 17.23 1.49
CA GLN A 282 32.56 18.35 1.01
C GLN A 282 33.54 17.90 -0.08
N GLU A 283 34.28 16.81 0.14
CA GLU A 283 35.21 16.25 -0.85
C GLU A 283 34.51 15.92 -2.18
N LYS A 284 33.30 15.35 -2.11
CA LYS A 284 32.49 15.04 -3.30
C LYS A 284 32.03 16.32 -4.03
N ILE A 285 31.69 17.38 -3.30
CA ILE A 285 31.29 18.67 -3.88
C ILE A 285 32.50 19.32 -4.55
N ASP A 286 33.67 19.32 -3.91
CA ASP A 286 34.88 19.94 -4.43
C ASP A 286 35.39 19.26 -5.70
N ALA A 287 35.16 17.95 -5.83
CA ALA A 287 35.46 17.17 -7.03
C ALA A 287 34.53 17.48 -8.23
N LEU A 288 33.41 18.19 -8.03
CA LEU A 288 32.55 18.61 -9.14
C LEU A 288 33.21 19.74 -9.95
N PRO A 289 33.05 19.74 -11.29
CA PRO A 289 33.59 20.82 -12.11
C PRO A 289 32.99 22.16 -11.69
N LEU A 290 33.82 23.21 -11.64
CA LEU A 290 33.33 24.58 -11.46
C LEU A 290 32.39 24.89 -12.63
N GLY A 291 31.10 25.08 -12.33
CA GLY A 291 30.12 25.49 -13.32
C GLY A 291 30.62 26.76 -14.00
N ARG A 292 30.47 26.85 -15.33
CA ARG A 292 30.81 28.08 -16.06
C ARG A 292 29.99 29.23 -15.44
N ALA A 293 30.70 30.19 -14.88
CA ALA A 293 30.14 31.44 -14.36
C ALA A 293 29.37 32.20 -15.44
#